data_AF-A0A0C2ZIT4-F1
#
_entry.id   AF-A0A0C2ZIT4-F1
#
_cell.length_a   1.000
_cell.length_b   1.000
_cell.length_c   1.000
_cell.angle_alpha   90.00
_cell.angle_beta   90.00
_cell.angle_gamma   90.00
#
_symmetry.space_group_name_H-M   'P 1'
#
loop_
_entity.id
_entity.type
_entity.pdbx_description
1 polymer ?
#
loop_
_entity_poly.entity_id
_entity_poly.type
_entity_poly.pdbx_seq_one_letter_code
_entity_poly.pdbx_strand_id
1 'polypeptide(L)' 'MKRVVLLILLLVVSVEARVYCSNFDTQADAQAYYDAKKWGYQSLDGDKDGEACECLYGGSHYDKSYCEKWRDKYNKG' A
#
# COMPACT_ATOMS: atom_id res chain seq x y z
N MET A 1 44.70 4.61 18.01
CA MET A 1 43.85 3.59 17.35
C MET A 1 42.69 3.22 18.28
N LYS A 2 41.62 4.03 18.31
CA LYS A 2 40.35 3.72 19.03
C LYS A 2 39.25 4.80 18.85
N ARG A 3 39.55 5.91 18.15
CA ARG A 3 38.59 6.99 17.89
C ARG A 3 37.98 6.97 16.48
N VAL A 4 38.45 6.07 15.61
CA VAL A 4 37.97 5.98 14.21
C VAL A 4 36.82 4.97 14.06
N VAL A 5 36.55 4.14 15.08
CA VAL A 5 35.51 3.09 15.02
C VAL A 5 34.09 3.66 15.21
N LEU A 6 33.93 4.92 15.63
CA LEU A 6 32.63 5.48 16.02
C LEU A 6 31.88 6.27 14.91
N LEU A 7 32.33 6.21 13.65
CA LEU A 7 31.77 7.01 12.55
C LEU A 7 31.12 6.18 11.43
N ILE A 8 31.03 4.85 11.56
CA ILE A 8 30.44 3.95 10.54
C ILE A 8 29.02 3.50 10.95
N LEU A 9 28.25 4.40 11.56
CA LEU A 9 26.79 4.24 11.70
C LEU A 9 26.10 5.04 10.59
N LEU A 10 26.47 4.77 9.33
CA LEU A 10 25.82 5.32 8.15
C LEU A 10 24.43 4.66 8.02
N LEU A 11 23.47 5.29 8.69
CA LEU A 11 22.12 5.60 8.20
C LEU A 11 21.66 4.77 6.98
N VAL A 12 21.13 3.57 7.25
CA VAL A 12 20.17 2.93 6.35
C VAL A 12 18.85 3.69 6.47
N VAL A 13 18.77 4.86 5.82
CA VAL A 13 17.48 5.49 5.54
C VAL A 13 16.86 4.68 4.42
N SER A 14 16.02 3.72 4.78
CA SER A 14 15.19 3.04 3.80
C SER A 14 14.25 4.09 3.20
N VAL A 15 14.56 4.54 1.97
CA VAL A 15 13.63 5.32 1.16
C VAL A 15 12.61 4.33 0.63
N GLU A 16 11.62 4.04 1.46
CA GLU A 16 10.63 3.04 1.12
C GLU A 16 9.51 3.68 0.31
N ALA A 17 9.27 3.14 -0.90
CA ALA A 17 8.25 3.63 -1.80
C ALA A 17 6.85 3.47 -1.16
N ARG A 18 5.99 4.48 -1.33
CA ARG A 18 4.57 4.37 -0.93
C ARG A 18 3.90 3.30 -1.79
N VAL A 19 3.10 2.43 -1.16
CA VAL A 19 2.29 1.41 -1.83
C VAL A 19 0.89 1.94 -2.03
N TYR A 20 0.32 1.73 -3.20
CA TYR A 20 -1.00 2.24 -3.59
C TYR A 20 -1.89 1.09 -4.06
N CYS A 21 -3.21 1.28 -4.00
CA CYS A 21 -4.16 0.31 -4.53
C CYS A 21 -3.97 0.00 -6.01
N SER A 22 -3.43 0.93 -6.80
CA SER A 22 -3.11 0.68 -8.21
C SER A 22 -1.99 -0.34 -8.43
N ASN A 23 -1.22 -0.68 -7.39
CA ASN A 23 -0.20 -1.72 -7.44
C ASN A 23 -0.78 -3.15 -7.39
N PHE A 24 -2.07 -3.32 -7.09
CA PHE A 24 -2.71 -4.63 -6.94
C PHE A 24 -3.83 -4.79 -7.96
N ASP A 25 -4.03 -6.00 -8.46
CA ASP A 25 -5.08 -6.28 -9.44
C ASP A 25 -6.43 -6.57 -8.76
N THR A 26 -6.40 -7.24 -7.60
CA THR A 26 -7.61 -7.57 -6.84
C THR A 26 -7.57 -7.00 -5.42
N GLN A 27 -8.75 -6.84 -4.83
CA GLN A 27 -8.89 -6.47 -3.43
C GLN A 27 -8.22 -7.53 -2.53
N ALA A 28 -8.37 -8.82 -2.86
CA ALA A 28 -7.80 -9.93 -2.09
C ALA A 28 -6.26 -9.85 -2.00
N ASP A 29 -5.58 -9.50 -3.10
CA ASP A 29 -4.12 -9.33 -3.10
C ASP A 29 -3.68 -8.15 -2.23
N ALA A 30 -4.43 -7.04 -2.30
CA ALA A 30 -4.19 -5.87 -1.46
C ALA A 30 -4.44 -6.18 0.02
N GLN A 31 -5.50 -6.93 0.34
CA GLN A 31 -5.82 -7.35 1.70
C GLN A 31 -4.73 -8.25 2.26
N ALA A 32 -4.24 -9.23 1.50
CA ALA A 32 -3.15 -10.09 1.94
C ALA A 32 -1.86 -9.29 2.23
N TYR A 33 -1.59 -8.23 1.46
CA TYR A 33 -0.50 -7.30 1.74
C TYR A 33 -0.74 -6.50 3.03
N TYR A 34 -1.97 -6.04 3.23
CA TYR A 34 -2.41 -5.29 4.39
C TYR A 34 -2.31 -6.09 5.69
N ASP A 35 -2.85 -7.31 5.69
CA ASP A 35 -2.87 -8.23 6.83
C ASP A 35 -1.47 -8.67 7.24
N ALA A 36 -0.58 -8.83 6.25
CA ALA A 36 0.84 -9.11 6.51
C ALA A 36 1.60 -7.92 7.12
N LYS A 37 0.95 -6.75 7.27
CA LYS A 37 1.54 -5.51 7.79
C LYS A 37 2.87 -5.16 7.12
N LYS A 38 2.95 -5.43 5.82
CA LYS A 38 4.13 -5.11 5.01
C LYS A 38 4.30 -3.59 4.97
N TRP A 39 5.50 -3.12 4.64
CA TRP A 39 5.74 -1.69 4.64
C TRP A 39 4.75 -0.92 3.75
N GLY A 40 4.29 0.24 4.23
CA GLY A 40 3.35 1.08 3.50
C GLY A 40 1.92 0.53 3.47
N TYR A 41 1.61 -0.55 4.20
CA TYR A 41 0.26 -1.13 4.20
C TYR A 41 -0.83 -0.14 4.62
N GLN A 42 -0.52 0.79 5.51
CA GLN A 42 -1.48 1.77 6.04
C GLN A 42 -2.07 2.70 4.96
N SER A 43 -1.44 2.83 3.79
CA SER A 43 -2.01 3.61 2.68
C SER A 43 -3.01 2.84 1.81
N LEU A 44 -3.21 1.54 2.08
CA LEU A 44 -4.16 0.69 1.34
C LEU A 44 -5.57 0.75 1.93
N ASP A 45 -5.70 1.10 3.21
CA ASP A 45 -6.96 1.24 3.96
C ASP A 45 -7.01 2.66 4.52
N GLY A 46 -7.56 3.58 3.73
CA GLY A 46 -7.49 5.01 3.99
C GLY A 46 -8.50 5.50 5.03
N ASP A 47 -9.67 4.86 5.07
CA ASP A 47 -10.79 5.14 5.98
C ASP A 47 -10.76 4.27 7.24
N LYS A 48 -9.88 3.26 7.29
CA LYS A 48 -9.53 2.46 8.47
C LYS A 48 -10.69 1.58 8.94
N ASP A 49 -11.45 1.05 8.00
CA ASP A 49 -12.53 0.10 8.28
C ASP A 49 -12.02 -1.36 8.32
N GLY A 50 -10.76 -1.58 7.91
CA GLY A 50 -10.10 -2.88 7.88
C GLY A 50 -10.12 -3.56 6.52
N GLU A 51 -10.77 -2.96 5.51
CA GLU A 51 -10.80 -3.47 4.14
C GLU A 51 -9.85 -2.66 3.24
N ALA A 52 -8.75 -3.27 2.83
CA ALA A 52 -7.78 -2.62 1.96
C ALA A 52 -8.31 -2.53 0.52
N CYS A 53 -8.21 -1.34 -0.09
CA CYS A 53 -8.41 -1.12 -1.52
C CYS A 53 -9.76 -1.62 -2.07
N GLU A 54 -10.83 -1.38 -1.32
CA GLU A 54 -12.25 -1.66 -1.62
C GLU A 54 -12.75 -1.35 -3.05
N CYS A 55 -12.10 -0.45 -3.78
CA CYS A 55 -12.46 -0.12 -5.17
C CYS A 55 -11.94 -1.14 -6.21
N LEU A 56 -11.03 -2.04 -5.84
CA LEU A 56 -10.51 -3.11 -6.70
C LEU A 56 -11.53 -4.24 -6.84
N TYR A 57 -11.34 -5.07 -7.87
CA TYR A 57 -12.20 -6.24 -8.10
C TYR A 57 -12.28 -7.13 -6.86
N GLY A 58 -13.52 -7.44 -6.45
CA GLY A 58 -13.84 -8.22 -5.25
C GLY A 58 -14.04 -7.40 -3.97
N GLY A 59 -13.77 -6.10 -3.97
CA GLY A 59 -13.98 -5.23 -2.82
C GLY A 59 -15.41 -4.75 -2.65
N SER A 60 -15.77 -4.37 -1.41
CA SER A 60 -17.12 -3.96 -1.02
C SER A 60 -17.62 -2.71 -1.73
N HIS A 61 -16.71 -1.85 -2.19
CA HIS A 61 -17.03 -0.62 -2.92
C HIS A 61 -16.79 -0.70 -4.43
N TYR A 62 -16.53 -1.90 -4.97
CA TYR A 62 -16.30 -2.09 -6.40
C TYR A 62 -17.42 -1.47 -7.27
N ASP A 63 -18.69 -1.63 -6.95
CA ASP A 63 -19.78 -1.06 -7.78
C ASP A 63 -20.12 0.42 -7.48
N LYS A 64 -19.32 1.10 -6.66
CA LYS A 64 -19.58 2.51 -6.32
C LYS A 64 -19.08 3.45 -7.42
N SER A 65 -19.88 4.46 -7.75
CA SER A 65 -19.58 5.44 -8.82
C SER A 65 -18.31 6.27 -8.58
N TYR A 66 -17.90 6.49 -7.33
CA TYR A 66 -16.61 7.15 -7.05
C TYR A 66 -15.42 6.22 -7.29
N CYS A 67 -15.60 4.90 -7.09
CA CYS A 67 -14.59 3.91 -7.43
C CYS A 67 -14.48 3.69 -8.95
N GLU A 68 -15.57 3.81 -9.69
CA GLU A 68 -15.59 3.71 -11.17
C GLU A 68 -14.56 4.66 -11.80
N LYS A 69 -14.63 5.96 -11.47
CA LYS A 69 -13.67 6.96 -11.96
C LYS A 69 -12.22 6.63 -11.59
N TRP A 70 -12.01 6.06 -10.41
CA TRP A 70 -10.68 5.64 -9.97
C TRP A 70 -10.19 4.43 -10.78
N ARG A 71 -11.04 3.40 -10.98
CA ARG A 71 -10.70 2.22 -11.77
C ARG A 71 -10.38 2.57 -13.21
N ASP A 72 -11.16 3.46 -13.84
CA ASP A 72 -10.89 3.95 -15.19
C ASP A 72 -9.53 4.62 -15.29
N LYS A 73 -9.20 5.49 -14.32
CA LYS A 73 -7.91 6.18 -14.27
C LYS A 73 -6.71 5.23 -14.18
N TYR A 74 -6.87 4.11 -13.48
CA TYR A 74 -5.79 3.15 -13.24
C TYR A 74 -5.92 1.84 -14.03
N ASN A 75 -6.87 1.76 -14.96
CA ASN A 75 -7.17 0.57 -15.76
C ASN A 75 -7.39 -0.70 -14.91
N LYS A 76 -8.23 -0.60 -13.87
CA LYS A 76 -8.52 -1.68 -12.89
C LYS A 76 -9.88 -2.33 -13.10
N GLY A 77 -10.20 -2.65 -14.36
CA GLY A 77 -11.47 -3.23 -14.81
C GLY A 77 -12.06 -4.26 -13.87
#